data_AF-A0A2J8R0I0-F1
#
_entry.id   AF-A0A2J8R0I0-F1
#
_cell.length_a   1.000
_cell.length_b   1.000
_cell.length_c   1.000
_cell.angle_alpha   90.00
_cell.angle_beta   90.00
_cell.angle_gamma   90.00
#
_symmetry.space_group_name_H-M   'P 1'
#
loop_
_entity.id
_entity.type
_entity.pdbx_description
1 polymer ?
#
loop_
_entity_poly.entity_id
_entity_poly.type
_entity_poly.pdbx_seq_one_letter_code
_entity_poly.pdbx_strand_id
1 'polypeptide(L)'
;MKFFLLLLTIGFCWAQYSPNTQQGRTSIVHLFEWRWVDIALECERYLAPKGFGGVQVSPPNENVAIYNPFRPWSERYQPVSYKLCTRSGNEDEFRN
;
A
#
# COMPACT_ATOMS: atom_id res chain seq x y z
N MET A 1 14.65 -3.62 -40.91
CA MET A 1 14.29 -4.68 -39.93
C MET A 1 14.97 -4.49 -38.57
N LYS A 2 16.31 -4.43 -38.47
CA LYS A 2 17.03 -4.21 -37.19
C LYS A 2 16.65 -2.90 -36.46
N PHE A 3 16.46 -1.80 -37.18
CA PHE A 3 16.05 -0.51 -36.60
C PHE A 3 14.62 -0.52 -36.02
N PHE A 4 13.72 -1.28 -36.66
CA PHE A 4 12.33 -1.44 -36.22
C PHE A 4 12.25 -2.31 -34.94
N LEU A 5 13.10 -3.34 -34.86
CA LEU A 5 13.25 -4.15 -33.64
C LEU A 5 13.74 -3.31 -32.45
N LEU A 6 14.69 -2.39 -32.69
CA LEU A 6 15.26 -1.52 -31.65
C LEU A 6 14.22 -0.53 -31.10
N LEU A 7 13.40 0.06 -31.96
CA LEU A 7 12.30 0.96 -31.54
C LEU A 7 11.21 0.24 -30.75
N LEU A 8 10.86 -1.00 -31.15
CA LEU A 8 9.95 -1.86 -30.39
C LEU A 8 10.48 -2.15 -28.98
N THR A 9 11.78 -2.47 -28.84
CA THR A 9 12.37 -2.71 -27.51
C THR A 9 12.35 -1.48 -26.60
N ILE A 10 12.49 -0.26 -27.15
CA ILE A 10 12.43 0.98 -26.35
C ILE A 10 10.99 1.28 -25.92
N GLY A 11 9.99 1.00 -26.77
CA GLY A 11 8.57 1.15 -26.45
C GLY A 11 8.09 0.23 -25.32
N PHE A 12 8.60 -1.00 -25.24
CA PHE A 12 8.27 -1.95 -24.17
C PHE A 12 8.97 -1.64 -22.82
N CYS A 13 9.99 -0.80 -22.80
CA CYS A 13 10.66 -0.37 -21.57
C CYS A 13 9.99 0.85 -20.89
N TRP A 14 8.83 1.30 -21.38
CA TRP A 14 8.04 2.32 -20.71
C TRP A 14 7.41 1.75 -19.45
N ALA A 15 8.10 1.89 -18.32
CA ALA A 15 7.51 1.66 -17.01
C ALA A 15 6.44 2.72 -16.72
N GLN A 16 5.35 2.30 -16.08
CA GLN A 16 4.28 3.19 -15.62
C GLN A 16 4.76 3.94 -14.37
N TYR A 17 5.09 5.23 -14.50
CA TYR A 17 5.46 6.09 -13.36
C TYR A 17 4.27 6.87 -12.78
N SER A 18 3.09 6.75 -13.40
CA SER A 18 1.86 7.39 -12.92
C SER A 18 1.45 6.81 -11.57
N PRO A 19 1.14 7.65 -10.55
CA PRO A 19 0.70 7.19 -9.24
C PRO A 19 -0.76 6.70 -9.23
N ASN A 20 -1.49 6.82 -10.36
CA ASN A 20 -2.88 6.42 -10.52
C ASN A 20 -3.86 7.10 -9.53
N THR A 21 -3.50 8.26 -9.00
CA THR A 21 -4.38 9.10 -8.20
C THR A 21 -5.38 9.83 -9.10
N GLN A 22 -6.51 10.27 -8.54
CA GLN A 22 -7.40 11.15 -9.30
C GLN A 22 -6.69 12.45 -9.67
N GLN A 23 -7.05 13.03 -10.82
CA GLN A 23 -6.50 14.31 -11.26
C GLN A 23 -6.68 15.39 -10.18
N GLY A 24 -5.62 16.17 -9.94
CA GLY A 24 -5.60 17.20 -8.90
C GLY A 24 -5.20 16.71 -7.50
N ARG A 25 -4.99 15.40 -7.30
CA ARG A 25 -4.51 14.84 -6.03
C ARG A 25 -3.07 14.32 -6.19
N THR A 26 -2.11 14.96 -5.54
CA THR A 26 -0.68 14.77 -5.85
C THR A 26 0.15 14.18 -4.71
N SER A 27 -0.46 13.86 -3.56
CA SER A 27 0.24 13.31 -2.41
C SER A 27 -0.41 12.03 -1.90
N ILE A 28 0.43 11.11 -1.45
CA ILE A 28 0.04 9.96 -0.63
C ILE A 28 0.44 10.24 0.82
N VAL A 29 -0.28 9.63 1.76
CA VAL A 29 0.05 9.69 3.19
C VAL A 29 0.38 8.29 3.72
N HIS A 30 1.40 8.20 4.56
CA HIS A 30 1.74 6.96 5.25
C HIS A 30 1.02 6.93 6.61
N LEU A 31 -0.09 6.19 6.69
CA LEU A 31 -0.83 5.97 7.94
C LEU A 31 -0.21 4.78 8.69
N PHE A 32 0.96 5.04 9.26
CA PHE A 32 1.84 4.03 9.86
C PHE A 32 1.18 3.28 11.02
N GLU A 33 1.08 1.96 10.89
CA GLU A 33 0.50 1.03 11.89
C GLU A 33 -1.00 1.23 12.19
N TRP A 34 -1.72 1.95 11.33
CA TRP A 34 -3.18 2.11 11.48
C TRP A 34 -3.92 0.81 11.16
N ARG A 35 -5.10 0.63 11.76
CA ARG A 35 -6.03 -0.46 11.45
C ARG A 35 -6.82 -0.15 10.20
N TRP A 36 -7.31 -1.20 9.52
CA TRP A 36 -8.06 -1.04 8.26
C TRP A 36 -9.33 -0.21 8.44
N VAL A 37 -10.09 -0.49 9.50
CA VAL A 37 -11.32 0.24 9.83
C VAL A 37 -11.08 1.73 10.08
N ASP A 38 -9.94 2.09 10.67
CA ASP A 38 -9.60 3.50 10.92
C ASP A 38 -9.20 4.20 9.62
N ILE A 39 -8.48 3.50 8.73
CA ILE A 39 -8.14 4.02 7.39
C ILE A 39 -9.40 4.21 6.54
N ALA A 40 -10.34 3.26 6.56
CA ALA A 40 -11.61 3.38 5.84
C ALA A 40 -12.39 4.64 6.28
N LEU A 41 -12.53 4.84 7.60
CA LEU A 41 -13.15 6.04 8.15
C LEU A 41 -12.39 7.32 7.77
N GLU A 42 -11.06 7.29 7.82
CA GLU A 42 -10.21 8.45 7.51
C GLU A 42 -10.27 8.84 6.03
N CYS A 43 -10.36 7.85 5.14
CA CYS A 43 -10.60 8.05 3.72
C CYS A 43 -11.86 8.88 3.47
N GLU A 44 -12.97 8.52 4.10
CA GLU A 44 -14.27 9.18 3.91
C GLU A 44 -14.32 10.55 4.60
N ARG A 45 -13.96 10.60 5.88
CA ARG A 45 -14.20 11.80 6.71
C ARG A 45 -13.15 12.90 6.49
N TYR A 46 -11.96 12.57 5.97
CA TYR A 46 -10.86 13.53 5.89
C TYR A 46 -10.10 13.49 4.57
N LEU A 47 -9.48 12.36 4.20
CA LEU A 47 -8.54 12.31 3.07
C LEU A 47 -9.21 12.69 1.74
N ALA A 48 -10.40 12.15 1.48
CA ALA A 48 -11.15 12.48 0.28
C ALA A 48 -11.54 13.98 0.23
N PRO A 49 -12.19 14.57 1.26
CA PRO A 49 -12.48 16.00 1.32
C PRO A 49 -11.26 16.92 1.26
N LYS A 50 -10.10 16.47 1.76
CA LYS A 50 -8.85 17.25 1.83
C LYS A 50 -7.91 17.05 0.66
N GLY A 51 -8.31 16.31 -0.37
CA GLY A 51 -7.53 16.24 -1.62
C GLY A 51 -6.35 15.26 -1.60
N PHE A 52 -6.23 14.37 -0.61
CA PHE A 52 -5.20 13.33 -0.60
C PHE A 52 -5.46 12.30 -1.71
N GLY A 53 -4.40 11.84 -2.37
CA GLY A 53 -4.47 10.95 -3.53
C GLY A 53 -4.46 9.45 -3.21
N GLY A 54 -3.89 9.07 -2.06
CA GLY A 54 -3.85 7.67 -1.64
C GLY A 54 -3.17 7.49 -0.28
N VAL A 55 -3.15 6.24 0.17
CA VAL A 55 -2.59 5.83 1.46
C VAL A 55 -1.57 4.74 1.23
N GLN A 56 -0.38 4.90 1.81
CA GLN A 56 0.55 3.80 2.00
C GLN A 56 0.21 3.12 3.33
N VAL A 57 -0.03 1.81 3.28
CA VAL A 57 -0.35 0.99 4.45
C VAL A 57 0.87 0.22 4.96
N SER A 58 0.84 -0.14 6.24
CA SER A 58 1.78 -1.14 6.79
C SER A 58 1.57 -2.53 6.16
N PRO A 59 2.57 -3.44 6.17
CA PRO A 59 2.47 -4.74 5.51
C PRO A 59 1.20 -5.52 5.91
N PRO A 60 0.30 -5.85 4.96
CA PRO A 60 -1.00 -6.44 5.29
C PRO A 60 -0.96 -7.97 5.41
N ASN A 61 0.14 -8.60 5.03
CA ASN A 61 0.31 -10.03 5.10
C ASN A 61 0.75 -10.50 6.50
N GLU A 62 0.39 -11.73 6.87
CA GLU A 62 0.71 -12.35 8.16
C GLU A 62 2.21 -12.27 8.48
N ASN A 63 2.52 -11.83 9.70
CA ASN A 63 3.87 -11.61 10.20
C ASN A 63 4.10 -12.28 11.56
N VAL A 64 5.37 -12.41 11.95
CA VAL A 64 5.74 -12.98 13.25
C VAL A 64 5.17 -12.11 14.38
N ALA A 65 4.60 -12.73 15.42
CA ALA A 65 4.29 -12.05 16.67
C ALA A 65 5.52 -12.09 17.59
N ILE A 66 6.21 -10.96 17.76
CA ILE A 66 7.44 -10.87 18.57
C ILE A 66 7.07 -10.38 19.97
N TYR A 67 7.42 -11.15 21.00
CA TYR A 67 7.09 -10.81 22.40
C TYR A 67 8.27 -10.27 23.21
N ASN A 68 9.51 -10.37 22.69
CA ASN A 68 10.70 -9.80 23.30
C ASN A 68 11.59 -9.11 22.25
N PRO A 69 11.58 -7.76 22.12
CA PRO A 69 10.74 -6.81 22.86
C PRO A 69 9.24 -6.99 22.53
N PHE A 70 8.34 -6.43 23.34
CA PHE A 70 6.90 -6.64 23.17
C PHE A 70 6.35 -5.88 21.94
N ARG A 71 5.94 -6.63 20.91
CA ARG A 71 5.24 -6.18 19.69
C ARG A 71 5.90 -4.98 18.98
N PRO A 72 7.21 -5.04 18.66
CA PRO A 72 7.90 -3.96 17.97
C PRO A 72 7.30 -3.75 16.57
N TRP A 73 7.26 -2.50 16.10
CA TRP A 73 6.75 -2.17 14.76
C TRP A 73 7.46 -2.94 13.64
N SER A 74 8.74 -3.27 13.85
CA SER A 74 9.56 -4.02 12.89
C SER A 74 9.11 -5.47 12.72
N GLU A 75 8.26 -6.02 13.61
CA GLU A 75 7.73 -7.39 13.48
C GLU A 75 6.97 -7.59 12.16
N ARG A 76 6.35 -6.53 11.62
CA ARG A 76 5.58 -6.59 10.36
C ARG A 76 6.43 -6.78 9.11
N TYR A 77 7.74 -6.59 9.23
CA TYR A 77 8.71 -6.84 8.16
C TYR A 77 9.34 -8.23 8.25
N GLN A 78 8.76 -9.13 9.06
CA GLN A 78 9.12 -10.55 9.13
C GLN A 78 7.91 -11.39 8.68
N PRO A 79 7.70 -11.58 7.36
CA PRO A 79 6.57 -12.32 6.81
C PRO A 79 6.54 -13.79 7.27
N VAL A 80 5.35 -14.29 7.57
CA VAL A 80 5.07 -15.71 7.86
C VAL A 80 4.29 -16.34 6.72
N SER A 81 3.30 -15.62 6.17
CA SER A 81 2.55 -16.04 4.99
C SER A 81 2.01 -14.84 4.22
N TYR A 82 1.30 -15.10 3.13
CA TYR A 82 0.59 -14.08 2.33
C TYR A 82 -0.89 -13.92 2.71
N LYS A 83 -1.35 -14.56 3.80
CA LYS A 83 -2.70 -14.32 4.30
C LYS A 83 -2.84 -12.87 4.75
N LEU A 84 -3.96 -12.23 4.44
CA LEU A 84 -4.26 -10.87 4.87
C LEU A 84 -4.78 -10.86 6.31
N CYS A 85 -3.90 -11.20 7.26
CA CYS A 85 -4.25 -11.33 8.67
C CYS A 85 -3.12 -10.76 9.54
N THR A 86 -3.34 -9.57 10.09
CA THR A 86 -2.33 -8.84 10.88
C THR A 86 -2.97 -8.15 12.07
N ARG A 87 -2.17 -7.41 12.87
CA ARG A 87 -2.70 -6.52 13.91
C ARG A 87 -3.60 -5.40 13.36
N SER A 88 -3.49 -5.04 12.08
CA SER A 88 -4.38 -4.03 11.48
C SER A 88 -5.79 -4.56 11.19
N GLY A 89 -5.96 -5.87 11.08
CA GLY A 89 -7.24 -6.52 10.77
C GLY A 89 -7.10 -7.76 9.88
N ASN A 90 -8.24 -8.35 9.53
CA ASN A 90 -8.37 -9.53 8.67
C ASN A 90 -8.61 -9.16 7.18
N GLU A 91 -8.82 -10.18 6.34
CA GLU A 91 -9.00 -10.01 4.90
C GLU A 91 -10.27 -9.23 4.55
N ASP A 92 -11.37 -9.47 5.27
CA ASP A 92 -12.62 -8.75 5.06
C ASP A 92 -12.45 -7.27 5.41
N GLU A 93 -11.83 -6.97 6.54
CA GLU A 93 -11.52 -5.60 6.95
C GLU A 93 -10.55 -4.90 6.00
N PHE A 94 -9.60 -5.62 5.38
CA PHE A 94 -8.69 -5.05 4.37
C PHE A 94 -9.38 -4.78 3.03
N ARG A 95 -10.39 -5.59 2.68
CA ARG A 95 -11.18 -5.42 1.45
C ARG A 95 -12.15 -4.24 1.53
N ASN A 96 -12.73 -4.00 2.70
CA ASN A 96 -13.74 -2.98 2.95
C ASN A 96 -13.13 -1.58 3.04
#